data_AF-A0A354HT03-F1
#
_entry.id   AF-A0A354HT03-F1
#
_cell.length_a   1.000
_cell.length_b   1.000
_cell.length_c   1.000
_cell.angle_alpha   90.00
_cell.angle_beta   90.00
_cell.angle_gamma   90.00
#
_symmetry.space_group_name_H-M   'P 1'
#
loop_
_entity.id
_entity.type
_entity.pdbx_description
1 polymer ?
#
loop_
_entity_poly.entity_id
_entity_poly.type
_entity_poly.pdbx_seq_one_letter_code
_entity_poly.pdbx_strand_id
1 'polypeptide(L)'
;MPKKLVWLVCAVLLCACLGGCQLAREDVGEESLSGDKFVGVYITFDPLYYFSAENPFEETNNPDAEPRFYATAKQVENDGYTTTTFEFEGIDGIPFFTATVLGADESANYRTSIMGPEIMNPATAYFDTDTTITGKIDIVEPTEVVLCMNPVYQTKDGKIYMLPCETGVFISKGALATTTLFETVTVTENGEEITSKTSVELSAEVVRKPVKEIFKEMNGRDETIRTTEITPENIPDSIHLQPDCAYVIVETHSSGENGLEVTRTLLDLEEGYYTYKYEGERGCLIGKMIEIHRNGIVFSTVTSFAPGLSFPAELH
;
A
#
# COMPACT_ATOMS: atom_id res chain seq x y z
N MET A 1 11.90 -20.57 -34.47
CA MET A 1 12.00 -19.09 -34.41
C MET A 1 13.46 -18.69 -34.22
N PRO A 2 13.98 -17.68 -34.92
CA PRO A 2 15.37 -17.26 -34.74
C PRO A 2 15.53 -16.75 -33.30
N LYS A 3 16.59 -17.19 -32.60
CA LYS A 3 16.85 -16.87 -31.18
C LYS A 3 16.80 -15.36 -30.87
N LYS A 4 17.09 -14.53 -31.88
CA LYS A 4 16.99 -13.06 -31.82
C LYS A 4 15.54 -12.55 -31.72
N LEU A 5 14.57 -13.22 -32.35
CA LEU A 5 13.15 -12.85 -32.30
C LEU A 5 12.52 -13.23 -30.95
N VAL A 6 12.95 -14.34 -30.35
CA VAL A 6 12.50 -14.74 -29.00
C VAL A 6 12.99 -13.74 -27.95
N TRP A 7 14.26 -13.32 -28.03
CA TRP A 7 14.81 -12.34 -27.10
C TRP A 7 14.15 -10.96 -27.23
N LEU A 8 13.83 -10.54 -28.45
CA LEU A 8 13.16 -9.27 -28.70
C LEU A 8 11.69 -9.29 -28.24
N VAL A 9 10.98 -10.41 -28.41
CA VAL A 9 9.62 -10.59 -27.91
C VAL A 9 9.59 -10.65 -26.38
N CYS A 10 10.54 -11.34 -25.74
CA CYS A 10 10.66 -11.34 -24.28
C CYS A 10 11.04 -9.96 -23.73
N ALA A 11 11.91 -9.21 -24.40
CA ALA A 11 12.27 -7.85 -24.00
C ALA A 11 11.10 -6.86 -24.15
N VAL A 12 10.30 -6.97 -25.21
CA VAL A 12 9.10 -6.14 -25.40
C VAL A 12 8.01 -6.50 -24.39
N LEU A 13 7.83 -7.80 -24.07
CA LEU A 13 6.92 -8.24 -22.99
C LEU A 13 7.38 -7.79 -21.61
N LEU A 14 8.70 -7.81 -21.31
CA LEU A 14 9.25 -7.30 -20.05
C LEU A 14 9.12 -5.77 -19.92
N CYS A 15 9.31 -5.01 -21.00
CA CYS A 15 9.12 -3.56 -20.98
C CYS A 15 7.64 -3.15 -20.86
N ALA A 16 6.70 -3.97 -21.36
CA ALA A 16 5.27 -3.74 -21.19
C ALA A 16 4.79 -3.95 -19.74
N CYS A 17 5.54 -4.68 -18.91
CA CYS A 17 5.23 -4.91 -17.51
C CYS A 17 5.77 -3.83 -16.55
N LEU A 18 6.54 -2.85 -17.04
CA LEU A 18 7.19 -1.79 -16.24
C LEU A 18 6.74 -0.38 -16.65
N GLY A 19 5.55 -0.25 -17.23
CA GLY A 19 4.99 1.04 -17.62
C GLY A 19 4.53 1.84 -16.40
N GLY A 20 5.23 2.95 -16.11
CA GLY A 20 4.70 3.98 -15.23
C GLY A 20 3.83 4.95 -16.02
N CYS A 21 2.59 5.20 -15.57
CA CYS A 21 1.74 6.24 -16.14
C CYS A 21 2.13 7.59 -15.55
N GLN A 22 2.58 8.53 -16.39
CA GLN A 22 2.74 9.92 -16.01
C GLN A 22 1.38 10.61 -16.09
N LEU A 23 0.93 11.19 -14.98
CA LEU A 23 -0.19 12.12 -14.92
C LEU A 23 0.28 13.48 -15.47
N ALA A 24 0.51 13.59 -16.77
CA ALA A 24 1.08 14.80 -17.36
C ALA A 24 0.02 15.92 -17.43
N ARG A 25 0.33 17.07 -16.80
CA ARG A 25 -0.44 18.31 -16.95
C ARG A 25 0.48 19.34 -17.61
N GLU A 26 0.29 19.59 -18.91
CA GLU A 26 1.04 20.60 -19.65
C GLU A 26 0.48 22.01 -19.38
N ASP A 27 1.40 22.98 -19.32
CA ASP A 27 1.17 24.43 -19.19
C ASP A 27 0.49 24.93 -17.91
N VAL A 28 1.32 25.42 -16.98
CA VAL A 28 0.87 26.36 -15.97
C VAL A 28 1.88 27.51 -15.90
N GLY A 29 1.60 28.58 -16.66
CA GLY A 29 2.41 29.80 -16.72
C GLY A 29 2.55 30.47 -15.34
N GLU A 30 3.46 31.44 -15.22
CA GLU A 30 3.94 32.07 -13.98
C GLU A 30 2.88 32.59 -12.95
N GLU A 31 1.57 32.50 -13.21
CA GLU A 31 0.49 32.84 -12.27
C GLU A 31 -0.12 31.66 -11.50
N SER A 32 0.37 30.43 -11.67
CA SER A 32 -0.26 29.23 -11.11
C SER A 32 0.65 28.43 -10.19
N LEU A 33 1.12 29.06 -9.12
CA LEU A 33 1.62 28.33 -7.94
C LEU A 33 0.52 27.46 -7.27
N SER A 34 -0.60 27.14 -7.94
CA SER A 34 -1.86 26.61 -7.39
C SER A 34 -2.38 25.33 -8.06
N GLY A 35 -1.51 24.37 -8.36
CA GLY A 35 -1.95 23.00 -8.63
C GLY A 35 -2.29 22.27 -7.32
N ASP A 36 -3.40 21.54 -7.29
CA ASP A 36 -3.67 20.55 -6.24
C ASP A 36 -2.59 19.46 -6.33
N LYS A 37 -2.05 19.01 -5.20
CA LYS A 37 -0.88 18.11 -5.15
C LYS A 37 -1.32 16.65 -5.27
N PHE A 38 -0.74 15.86 -6.17
CA PHE A 38 -0.87 14.40 -6.16
C PHE A 38 -0.23 13.82 -4.89
N VAL A 39 -0.98 13.03 -4.12
CA VAL A 39 -0.54 12.52 -2.81
C VAL A 39 -0.68 11.02 -2.61
N GLY A 40 -1.24 10.32 -3.61
CA GLY A 40 -1.27 8.86 -3.64
C GLY A 40 -2.45 8.34 -4.48
N VAL A 41 -2.93 7.14 -4.18
CA VAL A 41 -4.07 6.55 -4.89
C VAL A 41 -5.11 5.97 -3.92
N TYR A 42 -6.34 5.84 -4.41
CA TYR A 42 -7.39 5.06 -3.79
C TYR A 42 -7.78 3.93 -4.74
N ILE A 43 -7.68 2.68 -4.29
CA ILE A 43 -7.78 1.51 -5.16
C ILE A 43 -9.19 0.96 -5.08
N THR A 44 -9.93 0.99 -6.19
CA THR A 44 -11.25 0.37 -6.30
C THR A 44 -11.19 -0.88 -7.18
N PHE A 45 -12.13 -1.79 -6.98
CA PHE A 45 -12.25 -3.02 -7.80
C PHE A 45 -13.18 -2.84 -9.01
N ASP A 46 -13.91 -1.73 -9.02
CA ASP A 46 -14.76 -1.28 -10.13
C ASP A 46 -14.40 0.17 -10.50
N PRO A 47 -14.51 0.56 -11.78
CA PRO A 47 -14.32 1.95 -12.19
C PRO A 47 -15.32 2.89 -11.52
N LEU A 48 -14.84 4.05 -11.08
CA LEU A 48 -15.70 5.13 -10.63
C LEU A 48 -16.34 5.82 -11.84
N TYR A 49 -17.64 6.11 -11.74
CA TYR A 49 -18.37 6.77 -12.82
C TYR A 49 -18.72 8.21 -12.45
N TYR A 50 -18.76 9.08 -13.45
CA TYR A 50 -19.04 10.51 -13.27
C TYR A 50 -20.31 10.82 -12.45
N PHE A 51 -21.35 10.00 -12.60
CA PHE A 51 -22.64 10.17 -11.92
C PHE A 51 -22.63 9.78 -10.44
N SER A 52 -21.55 9.21 -9.92
CA SER A 52 -21.43 8.85 -8.49
C SER A 52 -20.78 9.95 -7.63
N ALA A 53 -20.31 11.06 -8.21
CA ALA A 53 -19.74 12.17 -7.44
C ALA A 53 -20.85 12.98 -6.72
N GLU A 54 -20.55 13.53 -5.54
CA GLU A 54 -21.53 14.22 -4.69
C GLU A 54 -22.10 15.50 -5.34
N ASN A 55 -21.37 16.13 -6.27
CA ASN A 55 -21.78 17.34 -6.98
C ASN A 55 -21.39 17.30 -8.46
N PRO A 56 -22.08 16.51 -9.31
CA PRO A 56 -21.74 16.44 -10.73
C PRO A 56 -22.10 17.72 -11.50
N PHE A 57 -22.73 18.71 -10.85
CA PHE A 57 -23.25 19.94 -11.48
C PHE A 57 -22.96 21.25 -10.72
N GLU A 58 -22.32 21.21 -9.55
CA GLU A 58 -22.02 22.42 -8.77
C GLU A 58 -20.52 22.71 -8.75
N GLU A 59 -19.99 23.16 -9.89
CA GLU A 59 -19.16 24.37 -10.00
C GLU A 59 -18.81 24.57 -11.48
N THR A 60 -19.50 25.53 -12.10
CA THR A 60 -19.52 25.88 -13.54
C THR A 60 -20.37 24.95 -14.42
N ASN A 61 -21.17 25.56 -15.31
CA ASN A 61 -21.86 24.88 -16.42
C ASN A 61 -20.86 24.33 -17.46
N ASN A 62 -19.78 23.69 -17.01
CA ASN A 62 -18.72 23.17 -17.83
C ASN A 62 -18.88 21.65 -17.94
N PRO A 63 -19.40 21.12 -19.05
CA PRO A 63 -19.52 19.68 -19.28
C PRO A 63 -18.16 18.96 -19.32
N ASP A 64 -17.04 19.70 -19.34
CA ASP A 64 -15.68 19.17 -19.35
C ASP A 64 -15.03 19.13 -17.95
N ALA A 65 -15.75 19.51 -16.88
CA ALA A 65 -15.22 19.45 -15.52
C ALA A 65 -15.12 17.99 -15.03
N GLU A 66 -13.92 17.53 -14.68
CA GLU A 66 -13.68 16.17 -14.17
C GLU A 66 -14.40 15.92 -12.82
N PRO A 67 -14.96 14.71 -12.61
CA PRO A 67 -15.68 14.41 -11.39
C PRO A 67 -14.70 14.27 -10.22
N ARG A 68 -14.92 15.07 -9.17
CA ARG A 68 -14.13 15.00 -7.92
C ARG A 68 -14.94 14.31 -6.83
N PHE A 69 -14.33 13.32 -6.19
CA PHE A 69 -14.88 12.65 -5.02
C PHE A 69 -14.12 13.13 -3.80
N TYR A 70 -14.76 13.89 -2.91
CA TYR A 70 -14.08 14.45 -1.75
C TYR A 70 -14.07 13.44 -0.59
N ALA A 71 -12.95 13.37 0.12
CA ALA A 71 -12.88 12.64 1.39
C ALA A 71 -13.31 13.53 2.55
N THR A 72 -13.91 12.91 3.56
CA THR A 72 -14.23 13.56 4.82
C THR A 72 -13.08 13.36 5.81
N ALA A 73 -12.61 14.44 6.42
CA ALA A 73 -11.63 14.37 7.50
C ALA A 73 -12.29 13.82 8.78
N LYS A 74 -11.67 12.81 9.40
CA LYS A 74 -12.14 12.20 10.65
C LYS A 74 -11.03 12.16 11.68
N GLN A 75 -11.39 12.39 12.94
CA GLN A 75 -10.46 12.22 14.06
C GLN A 75 -10.51 10.77 14.54
N VAL A 76 -9.35 10.16 14.69
CA VAL A 76 -9.16 8.80 15.18
C VAL A 76 -8.24 8.86 16.39
N GLU A 77 -8.59 8.16 17.46
CA GLU A 77 -7.75 8.03 18.65
C GLU A 77 -6.93 6.75 18.53
N ASN A 78 -5.61 6.87 18.64
CA ASN A 78 -4.68 5.76 18.58
C ASN A 78 -3.62 5.94 19.68
N ASP A 79 -3.53 4.97 20.59
CA ASP A 79 -2.60 4.98 21.73
C ASP A 79 -2.59 6.29 22.56
N GLY A 80 -3.75 6.91 22.73
CA GLY A 80 -3.93 8.16 23.49
C GLY A 80 -3.58 9.43 22.71
N TYR A 81 -3.28 9.32 21.42
CA TYR A 81 -3.10 10.45 20.51
C TYR A 81 -4.27 10.54 19.53
N THR A 82 -4.77 11.77 19.31
CA THR A 82 -5.76 12.02 18.28
C THR A 82 -5.06 12.38 16.98
N THR A 83 -5.36 11.65 15.91
CA THR A 83 -4.87 11.93 14.56
C THR A 83 -6.02 12.09 13.57
N THR A 84 -5.81 12.87 12.53
CA THR A 84 -6.74 13.04 11.42
C THR A 84 -6.48 11.96 10.36
N THR A 85 -7.53 11.27 9.94
CA THR A 85 -7.58 10.44 8.73
C THR A 85 -8.55 11.05 7.72
N PHE A 86 -8.54 10.54 6.49
CA PHE A 86 -9.43 10.96 5.41
C PHE A 86 -10.14 9.75 4.82
N GLU A 87 -11.47 9.79 4.80
CA GLU A 87 -12.29 8.67 4.33
C GLU A 87 -13.18 9.10 3.16
N PHE A 88 -13.17 8.31 2.09
CA PHE A 88 -14.10 8.45 0.96
C PHE A 88 -15.39 7.69 1.29
N GLU A 89 -16.35 8.37 1.92
CA GLU A 89 -17.57 7.74 2.40
C GLU A 89 -18.40 7.15 1.25
N GLY A 90 -18.92 5.94 1.46
CA GLY A 90 -19.75 5.25 0.47
C GLY A 90 -19.01 4.68 -0.74
N ILE A 91 -17.67 4.79 -0.78
CA ILE A 91 -16.85 4.26 -1.87
C ILE A 91 -16.01 3.10 -1.38
N ASP A 92 -16.33 1.92 -1.90
CA ASP A 92 -15.66 0.69 -1.54
C ASP A 92 -14.28 0.60 -2.18
N GLY A 93 -13.22 0.50 -1.37
CA GLY A 93 -11.86 0.45 -1.87
C GLY A 93 -10.81 0.41 -0.77
N ILE A 94 -9.55 0.55 -1.19
CA ILE A 94 -8.36 0.44 -0.37
C ILE A 94 -7.59 1.77 -0.47
N PRO A 95 -7.50 2.57 0.61
CA PRO A 95 -6.71 3.79 0.58
C PRO A 95 -5.22 3.46 0.50
N PHE A 96 -4.48 4.20 -0.31
CA PHE A 96 -3.03 4.04 -0.46
C PHE A 96 -2.36 5.38 -0.79
N PHE A 97 -2.44 6.32 0.16
CA PHE A 97 -1.97 7.70 -0.03
C PHE A 97 -1.47 8.33 1.27
N THR A 98 -0.80 9.47 1.14
CA THR A 98 -0.38 10.30 2.27
C THR A 98 -1.15 11.62 2.26
N ALA A 99 -1.24 12.30 3.39
CA ALA A 99 -1.86 13.62 3.44
C ALA A 99 -1.09 14.52 4.42
N THR A 100 -1.08 15.82 4.14
CA THR A 100 -0.62 16.83 5.10
C THR A 100 -1.82 17.36 5.85
N VAL A 101 -1.90 17.10 7.15
CA VAL A 101 -2.94 17.68 8.01
C VAL A 101 -2.51 19.10 8.36
N LEU A 102 -3.37 20.07 8.05
CA LEU A 102 -3.08 21.48 8.30
C LEU A 102 -3.45 21.85 9.75
N GLY A 103 -2.49 22.44 10.47
CA GLY A 103 -2.67 22.94 11.83
C GLY A 103 -3.08 24.41 11.87
N ALA A 104 -3.03 25.01 13.06
CA ALA A 104 -3.29 26.44 13.23
C ALA A 104 -2.25 27.34 12.53
N ASP A 105 -1.04 26.80 12.33
CA ASP A 105 0.07 27.38 11.59
C ASP A 105 0.91 26.26 10.96
N GLU A 106 1.91 26.64 10.16
CA GLU A 106 2.76 25.68 9.44
C GLU A 106 3.55 24.73 10.37
N SER A 107 3.88 25.16 11.59
CA SER A 107 4.61 24.32 12.56
C SER A 107 3.75 23.22 13.16
N ALA A 108 2.43 23.40 13.14
CA ALA A 108 1.45 22.41 13.57
C ALA A 108 1.02 21.47 12.43
N ASN A 109 1.52 21.67 11.20
CA ASN A 109 1.27 20.74 10.11
C ASN A 109 2.01 19.43 10.36
N TYR A 110 1.37 18.33 10.01
CA TYR A 110 2.03 17.02 10.05
C TYR A 110 1.55 16.14 8.91
N ARG A 111 2.37 15.14 8.55
CA ARG A 111 2.02 14.15 7.53
C ARG A 111 1.44 12.90 8.19
N THR A 112 0.45 12.33 7.54
CA THR A 112 -0.16 11.06 7.91
C THR A 112 -0.24 10.14 6.69
N SER A 113 -0.12 8.84 6.93
CA SER A 113 -0.24 7.80 5.90
C SER A 113 -1.57 7.09 6.08
N ILE A 114 -2.37 7.05 5.02
CA ILE A 114 -3.67 6.40 4.97
C ILE A 114 -3.54 5.18 4.07
N MET A 115 -3.31 4.03 4.69
CA MET A 115 -3.04 2.76 4.02
C MET A 115 -4.05 1.73 4.49
N GLY A 116 -4.73 1.06 3.55
CA GLY A 116 -5.66 -0.02 3.88
C GLY A 116 -4.92 -1.26 4.40
N PRO A 117 -5.57 -2.10 5.24
CA PRO A 117 -4.96 -3.32 5.79
C PRO A 117 -4.58 -4.36 4.73
N GLU A 118 -5.11 -4.24 3.51
CA GLU A 118 -4.77 -5.07 2.34
C GLU A 118 -3.41 -4.72 1.73
N ILE A 119 -2.84 -3.56 2.07
CA ILE A 119 -1.53 -3.14 1.58
C ILE A 119 -0.44 -3.84 2.40
N MET A 120 0.20 -4.81 1.77
CA MET A 120 1.34 -5.54 2.30
C MET A 120 2.66 -4.81 2.04
N ASN A 121 3.55 -4.84 3.01
CA ASN A 121 4.87 -4.19 2.99
C ASN A 121 4.81 -2.72 2.52
N PRO A 122 3.91 -1.89 3.08
CA PRO A 122 3.84 -0.49 2.70
C PRO A 122 5.14 0.21 3.08
N ALA A 123 5.68 0.99 2.15
CA ALA A 123 6.79 1.89 2.43
C ALA A 123 6.50 3.29 1.89
N THR A 124 6.93 4.29 2.62
CA THR A 124 6.87 5.69 2.18
C THR A 124 8.25 6.31 2.40
N ALA A 125 8.83 6.83 1.32
CA ALA A 125 10.09 7.55 1.36
C ALA A 125 9.85 9.01 0.98
N TYR A 126 10.37 9.90 1.83
CA TYR A 126 10.38 11.33 1.58
C TYR A 126 11.82 11.76 1.26
N PHE A 127 11.99 12.36 0.10
CA PHE A 127 13.21 13.04 -0.32
C PHE A 127 12.94 14.55 -0.32
N ASP A 128 13.99 15.36 -0.51
CA ASP A 128 13.90 16.82 -0.43
C ASP A 128 12.75 17.39 -1.29
N THR A 129 12.59 16.87 -2.51
CA THR A 129 11.52 17.27 -3.44
C THR A 129 10.55 16.15 -3.76
N ASP A 130 10.92 14.90 -3.49
CA ASP A 130 10.22 13.73 -4.02
C ASP A 130 9.53 12.93 -2.92
N THR A 131 8.47 12.22 -3.29
CA THR A 131 7.76 11.30 -2.42
C THR A 131 7.50 10.01 -3.16
N THR A 132 7.89 8.88 -2.58
CA THR A 132 7.66 7.55 -3.12
C THR A 132 6.83 6.73 -2.14
N ILE A 133 5.75 6.13 -2.63
CA ILE A 133 4.88 5.23 -1.87
C ILE A 133 4.92 3.88 -2.59
N THR A 134 5.26 2.79 -1.89
CA THR A 134 5.30 1.44 -2.47
C THR A 134 4.51 0.46 -1.61
N GLY A 135 3.88 -0.53 -2.25
CA GLY A 135 3.05 -1.50 -1.55
C GLY A 135 2.65 -2.67 -2.45
N LYS A 136 2.12 -3.72 -1.84
CA LYS A 136 1.67 -4.92 -2.54
C LYS A 136 0.27 -5.34 -2.11
N ILE A 137 -0.56 -5.82 -3.02
CA ILE A 137 -1.83 -6.48 -2.71
C ILE A 137 -1.77 -7.94 -3.16
N ASP A 138 -2.09 -8.86 -2.25
CA ASP A 138 -2.24 -10.29 -2.53
C ASP A 138 -3.74 -10.61 -2.68
N ILE A 139 -4.20 -10.90 -3.89
CA ILE A 139 -5.62 -11.16 -4.23
C ILE A 139 -5.93 -12.65 -4.10
N VAL A 140 -7.01 -13.06 -3.44
CA VAL A 140 -7.31 -14.46 -3.16
C VAL A 140 -8.03 -15.14 -4.35
N GLU A 141 -7.52 -16.28 -4.80
CA GLU A 141 -8.18 -17.14 -5.81
C GLU A 141 -9.66 -17.42 -5.45
N PRO A 142 -10.57 -17.56 -6.43
CA PRO A 142 -10.34 -17.62 -7.88
C PRO A 142 -10.52 -16.27 -8.59
N THR A 143 -10.32 -15.14 -7.90
CA THR A 143 -10.71 -13.83 -8.44
C THR A 143 -9.82 -13.38 -9.60
N GLU A 144 -10.46 -12.99 -10.71
CA GLU A 144 -9.91 -12.06 -11.69
C GLU A 144 -10.45 -10.69 -11.28
N VAL A 145 -9.57 -9.70 -11.18
CA VAL A 145 -9.97 -8.35 -10.73
C VAL A 145 -9.39 -7.29 -11.65
N VAL A 146 -10.09 -6.17 -11.73
CA VAL A 146 -9.55 -4.93 -12.28
C VAL A 146 -9.24 -4.02 -11.09
N LEU A 147 -7.98 -3.64 -10.95
CA LEU A 147 -7.57 -2.65 -9.96
C LEU A 147 -7.58 -1.27 -10.60
N CYS A 148 -8.45 -0.40 -10.11
CA CYS A 148 -8.56 0.98 -10.52
C CYS A 148 -7.78 1.86 -9.55
N MET A 149 -6.59 2.33 -9.96
CA MET A 149 -5.78 3.26 -9.16
C MET A 149 -6.29 4.69 -9.39
N ASN A 150 -7.26 5.11 -8.58
CA ASN A 150 -7.85 6.45 -8.65
C ASN A 150 -6.86 7.45 -8.04
N PRO A 151 -6.32 8.43 -8.79
CA PRO A 151 -5.35 9.37 -8.24
C PRO A 151 -6.00 10.27 -7.19
N VAL A 152 -5.30 10.42 -6.06
CA VAL A 152 -5.72 11.24 -4.92
C VAL A 152 -4.91 12.52 -4.89
N TYR A 153 -5.62 13.64 -4.74
CA TYR A 153 -5.08 14.98 -4.72
C TYR A 153 -5.40 15.69 -3.40
N GLN A 154 -4.50 16.57 -3.01
CA GLN A 154 -4.67 17.48 -1.88
C GLN A 154 -4.65 18.93 -2.35
N THR A 155 -5.70 19.66 -2.03
CA THR A 155 -5.78 21.11 -2.29
C THR A 155 -4.90 21.90 -1.31
N LYS A 156 -4.63 23.16 -1.63
CA LYS A 156 -3.90 24.08 -0.73
C LYS A 156 -4.58 24.30 0.62
N ASP A 157 -5.92 24.27 0.67
CA ASP A 157 -6.71 24.37 1.90
C ASP A 157 -6.84 23.02 2.63
N GLY A 158 -6.13 21.99 2.19
CA GLY A 158 -6.00 20.71 2.87
C GLY A 158 -7.12 19.70 2.56
N LYS A 159 -8.06 20.02 1.66
CA LYS A 159 -9.10 19.09 1.24
C LYS A 159 -8.48 17.97 0.40
N ILE A 160 -8.97 16.76 0.63
CA ILE A 160 -8.57 15.57 -0.12
C ILE A 160 -9.70 15.21 -1.08
N TYR A 161 -9.35 14.92 -2.34
CA TYR A 161 -10.28 14.35 -3.30
C TYR A 161 -9.58 13.34 -4.20
N MET A 162 -10.34 12.48 -4.85
CA MET A 162 -9.82 11.60 -5.90
C MET A 162 -10.55 11.84 -7.22
N LEU A 163 -9.87 11.50 -8.31
CA LEU A 163 -10.42 11.44 -9.66
C LEU A 163 -10.56 9.96 -10.07
N PRO A 164 -11.53 9.59 -10.92
CA PRO A 164 -11.60 8.26 -11.49
C PRO A 164 -10.30 7.86 -12.20
N CYS A 165 -9.90 6.59 -12.09
CA CYS A 165 -8.78 6.09 -12.87
C CYS A 165 -9.11 6.16 -14.38
N GLU A 166 -8.13 6.50 -15.21
CA GLU A 166 -8.29 6.44 -16.67
C GLU A 166 -8.24 5.00 -17.19
N THR A 167 -7.40 4.16 -16.59
CA THR A 167 -7.18 2.77 -16.98
C THR A 167 -7.05 1.90 -15.75
N GLY A 168 -7.78 0.79 -15.73
CA GLY A 168 -7.66 -0.24 -14.69
C GLY A 168 -6.63 -1.31 -15.08
N VAL A 169 -6.01 -1.93 -14.07
CA VAL A 169 -5.04 -3.00 -14.21
C VAL A 169 -5.73 -4.34 -14.02
N PHE A 170 -5.79 -5.16 -15.07
CA PHE A 170 -6.36 -6.50 -14.98
C PHE A 170 -5.36 -7.47 -14.35
N ILE A 171 -5.75 -8.12 -13.26
CA ILE A 171 -4.95 -9.13 -12.55
C ILE A 171 -5.67 -10.48 -12.63
N SER A 172 -4.92 -11.52 -13.00
CA SER A 172 -5.42 -12.89 -13.08
C SER A 172 -4.40 -13.89 -12.53
N LYS A 173 -4.85 -15.13 -12.30
CA LYS A 173 -4.03 -16.21 -11.77
C LYS A 173 -2.75 -16.41 -12.58
N GLY A 174 -1.61 -16.39 -11.89
CA GLY A 174 -0.29 -16.56 -12.49
C GLY A 174 0.33 -15.29 -13.10
N ALA A 175 -0.38 -14.15 -13.05
CA ALA A 175 0.17 -12.85 -13.39
C ALA A 175 0.64 -12.11 -12.12
N LEU A 176 1.86 -11.58 -12.19
CA LEU A 176 2.33 -10.51 -11.30
C LEU A 176 2.29 -9.23 -12.12
N ALA A 177 1.56 -8.23 -11.64
CA ALA A 177 1.57 -6.90 -12.23
C ALA A 177 2.17 -5.91 -11.24
N THR A 178 3.03 -5.03 -11.75
CA THR A 178 3.46 -3.84 -11.02
C THR A 178 3.03 -2.64 -11.85
N THR A 179 2.39 -1.67 -11.21
CA THR A 179 1.93 -0.45 -11.85
C THR A 179 2.39 0.74 -11.04
N THR A 180 2.96 1.72 -11.74
CA THR A 180 3.46 2.95 -11.11
C THR A 180 2.66 4.13 -11.65
N LEU A 181 2.07 4.92 -10.76
CA LEU A 181 1.44 6.19 -11.10
C LEU A 181 2.28 7.32 -10.52
N PHE A 182 2.60 8.32 -11.31
CA PHE A 182 3.39 9.45 -10.81
C PHE A 182 2.98 10.77 -11.43
N GLU A 183 3.23 11.84 -10.68
CA GLU A 183 3.08 13.21 -11.14
C GLU A 183 4.37 13.98 -10.84
N THR A 184 4.77 14.83 -11.79
CA THR A 184 5.94 15.69 -11.69
C THR A 184 5.48 17.13 -11.80
N VAL A 185 5.86 17.96 -10.85
CA VAL A 185 5.58 19.41 -10.85
C VAL A 185 6.90 20.16 -10.89
N THR A 186 7.06 21.03 -11.90
CA THR A 186 8.22 21.91 -12.05
C THR A 186 7.81 23.35 -11.76
N VAL A 187 8.52 24.00 -10.84
CA VAL A 187 8.31 25.39 -10.47
C VAL A 187 9.60 26.16 -10.71
N THR A 188 9.50 27.34 -11.32
CA THR A 188 10.64 28.24 -11.50
C THR A 188 10.70 29.23 -10.34
N GLU A 189 11.68 29.08 -9.46
CA GLU A 189 11.94 30.02 -8.36
C GLU A 189 13.28 30.72 -8.57
N ASN A 190 13.29 32.05 -8.53
CA ASN A 190 14.51 32.87 -8.73
C ASN A 190 15.30 32.56 -10.03
N GLY A 191 14.64 32.03 -11.05
CA GLY A 191 15.26 31.64 -12.32
C GLY A 191 15.87 30.22 -12.34
N GLU A 192 15.69 29.45 -11.28
CA GLU A 192 16.05 28.03 -11.18
C GLU A 192 14.79 27.16 -11.23
N GLU A 193 14.82 26.11 -12.04
CA GLU A 193 13.71 25.14 -12.14
C GLU A 193 13.86 24.07 -11.05
N ILE A 194 12.93 24.06 -10.10
CA ILE A 194 12.82 23.03 -9.08
C ILE A 194 11.75 22.04 -9.54
N THR A 195 12.13 20.78 -9.67
CA THR A 195 11.22 19.70 -10.07
C THR A 195 10.97 18.77 -8.89
N SER A 196 9.70 18.51 -8.59
CA SER A 196 9.25 17.60 -7.55
C SER A 196 8.47 16.44 -8.15
N LYS A 197 8.68 15.22 -7.65
CA LYS A 197 7.97 14.03 -8.13
C LYS A 197 7.27 13.31 -6.98
N THR A 198 5.98 13.02 -7.15
CA THR A 198 5.28 12.05 -6.29
C THR A 198 4.98 10.79 -7.10
N SER A 199 5.36 9.63 -6.57
CA SER A 199 5.24 8.33 -7.23
C SER A 199 4.60 7.30 -6.32
N VAL A 200 3.66 6.55 -6.85
CA VAL A 200 3.04 5.39 -6.19
C VAL A 200 3.30 4.17 -7.02
N GLU A 201 3.92 3.15 -6.44
CA GLU A 201 4.11 1.84 -7.04
C GLU A 201 3.29 0.79 -6.29
N LEU A 202 2.47 0.07 -7.03
CA LEU A 202 1.65 -1.01 -6.50
C LEU A 202 1.97 -2.31 -7.25
N SER A 203 2.38 -3.33 -6.51
CA SER A 203 2.44 -4.71 -7.01
C SER A 203 1.17 -5.48 -6.65
N ALA A 204 0.67 -6.29 -7.56
CA ALA A 204 -0.50 -7.13 -7.32
C ALA A 204 -0.29 -8.52 -7.93
N GLU A 205 -0.71 -9.55 -7.19
CA GLU A 205 -0.74 -10.93 -7.68
C GLU A 205 -1.94 -11.69 -7.11
N VAL A 206 -2.38 -12.73 -7.82
CA VAL A 206 -3.38 -13.67 -7.31
C VAL A 206 -2.69 -14.83 -6.59
N VAL A 207 -3.08 -15.06 -5.35
CA VAL A 207 -2.56 -16.08 -4.43
C VAL A 207 -3.64 -17.06 -4.01
N ARG A 208 -3.22 -18.25 -3.59
CA ARG A 208 -4.14 -19.22 -2.98
C ARG A 208 -4.52 -18.78 -1.57
N LYS A 209 -5.77 -19.01 -1.19
CA LYS A 209 -6.27 -18.73 0.16
C LYS A 209 -5.46 -19.47 1.23
N PRO A 210 -4.73 -18.77 2.12
CA PRO A 210 -4.14 -19.38 3.30
C PRO A 210 -5.24 -19.87 4.24
N VAL A 211 -5.10 -21.09 4.74
CA VAL A 211 -6.06 -21.73 5.66
C VAL A 211 -5.52 -21.74 7.08
N LYS A 212 -4.21 -22.05 7.21
CA LYS A 212 -3.51 -22.08 8.49
C LYS A 212 -2.01 -22.06 8.28
N GLU A 213 -1.28 -21.77 9.34
CA GLU A 213 0.16 -21.88 9.38
C GLU A 213 0.63 -22.72 10.55
N ILE A 214 1.74 -23.43 10.35
CA ILE A 214 2.36 -24.27 11.36
C ILE A 214 3.79 -23.79 11.59
N PHE A 215 4.05 -23.28 12.79
CA PHE A 215 5.37 -22.84 13.23
C PHE A 215 6.07 -24.02 13.89
N LYS A 216 7.13 -24.53 13.25
CA LYS A 216 7.96 -25.62 13.76
C LYS A 216 9.27 -25.05 14.27
N GLU A 217 9.42 -25.00 15.58
CA GLU A 217 10.68 -24.64 16.24
C GLU A 217 11.63 -25.82 16.17
N MET A 218 12.83 -25.57 15.66
CA MET A 218 13.86 -26.57 15.40
C MET A 218 15.06 -26.28 16.29
N ASN A 219 15.63 -27.31 16.92
CA ASN A 219 16.88 -27.17 17.67
C ASN A 219 18.11 -27.23 16.76
N GLY A 220 19.30 -27.04 17.33
CA GLY A 220 20.58 -27.08 16.58
C GLY A 220 20.97 -28.47 16.03
N ARG A 221 20.12 -29.49 16.19
CA ARG A 221 20.27 -30.84 15.61
C ARG A 221 19.20 -31.16 14.58
N ASP A 222 18.47 -30.14 14.11
CA ASP A 222 17.36 -30.26 13.14
C ASP A 222 16.18 -31.10 13.65
N GLU A 223 15.98 -31.17 14.96
CA GLU A 223 14.83 -31.83 15.57
C GLU A 223 13.76 -30.80 15.92
N THR A 224 12.49 -31.10 15.60
CA THR A 224 11.35 -30.28 16.02
C THR A 224 11.16 -30.38 17.53
N ILE A 225 11.22 -29.24 18.21
CA ILE A 225 11.06 -29.13 19.67
C ILE A 225 9.70 -28.56 20.08
N ARG A 226 9.07 -27.74 19.24
CA ARG A 226 7.69 -27.25 19.42
C ARG A 226 7.01 -27.03 18.08
N THR A 227 5.71 -27.27 18.06
CA THR A 227 4.83 -26.95 16.93
C THR A 227 3.68 -26.09 17.42
N THR A 228 3.43 -24.97 16.75
CA THR A 228 2.29 -24.08 17.02
C THR A 228 1.46 -23.96 15.75
N GLU A 229 0.16 -24.19 15.85
CA GLU A 229 -0.78 -23.99 14.74
C GLU A 229 -1.50 -22.65 14.91
N ILE A 230 -1.53 -21.86 13.84
CA ILE A 230 -2.20 -20.56 13.78
C ILE A 230 -3.24 -20.61 12.65
N THR A 231 -4.44 -20.15 12.95
CA THR A 231 -5.56 -19.97 12.02
C THR A 231 -6.06 -18.52 12.14
N PRO A 232 -6.87 -18.02 11.19
CA PRO A 232 -7.42 -16.66 11.28
C PRO A 232 -8.20 -16.36 12.58
N GLU A 233 -8.70 -17.39 13.26
CA GLU A 233 -9.54 -17.33 14.45
C GLU A 233 -8.74 -17.34 15.75
N ASN A 234 -7.43 -17.59 15.69
CA ASN A 234 -6.58 -17.72 16.89
C ASN A 234 -5.22 -17.02 16.76
N ILE A 235 -5.11 -16.00 15.91
CA ILE A 235 -3.85 -15.29 15.65
C ILE A 235 -3.32 -14.66 16.95
N PRO A 236 -2.19 -15.13 17.51
CA PRO A 236 -1.63 -14.58 18.74
C PRO A 236 -1.03 -13.20 18.50
N ASP A 237 -0.89 -12.40 19.56
CA ASP A 237 -0.16 -11.12 19.48
C ASP A 237 1.36 -11.34 19.52
N SER A 238 1.81 -12.42 20.18
CA SER A 238 3.22 -12.77 20.26
C SER A 238 3.48 -14.27 20.36
N ILE A 239 4.67 -14.69 19.93
CA ILE A 239 5.20 -16.06 20.06
C ILE A 239 6.54 -15.99 20.80
N HIS A 240 6.61 -16.63 21.96
CA HIS A 240 7.85 -16.83 22.70
C HIS A 240 8.50 -18.14 22.31
N LEU A 241 9.67 -18.08 21.68
CA LEU A 241 10.43 -19.24 21.24
C LEU A 241 11.11 -19.94 22.43
N GLN A 242 11.26 -21.26 22.33
CA GLN A 242 11.99 -22.04 23.33
C GLN A 242 13.47 -21.62 23.40
N PRO A 243 14.11 -21.68 24.59
CA PRO A 243 15.51 -21.29 24.74
C PRO A 243 16.50 -22.03 23.83
N ASP A 244 16.19 -23.27 23.46
CA ASP A 244 16.99 -24.15 22.60
C ASP A 244 16.60 -24.08 21.11
N CYS A 245 15.66 -23.19 20.74
CA CYS A 245 15.29 -22.95 19.36
C CYS A 245 16.47 -22.32 18.58
N ALA A 246 16.92 -23.02 17.56
CA ALA A 246 17.94 -22.56 16.62
C ALA A 246 17.32 -21.78 15.47
N TYR A 247 16.23 -22.30 14.87
CA TYR A 247 15.48 -21.68 13.78
C TYR A 247 14.03 -22.16 13.76
N VAL A 248 13.16 -21.47 13.01
CA VAL A 248 11.75 -21.85 12.85
C VAL A 248 11.43 -22.06 11.37
N ILE A 249 10.76 -23.17 11.06
CA ILE A 249 10.13 -23.40 9.76
C ILE A 249 8.66 -23.03 9.88
N VAL A 250 8.19 -22.11 9.05
CA VAL A 250 6.77 -21.80 8.91
C VAL A 250 6.24 -22.60 7.74
N GLU A 251 5.26 -23.47 7.98
CA GLU A 251 4.52 -24.16 6.94
C GLU A 251 3.19 -23.42 6.70
N THR A 252 3.01 -22.82 5.52
CA THR A 252 1.73 -22.21 5.14
C THR A 252 0.90 -23.25 4.38
N HIS A 253 -0.29 -23.54 4.89
CA HIS A 253 -1.24 -24.45 4.26
C HIS A 253 -2.31 -23.64 3.54
N SER A 254 -2.34 -23.71 2.21
CA SER A 254 -3.29 -22.98 1.38
C SER A 254 -4.27 -23.93 0.67
N SER A 255 -5.44 -23.41 0.29
CA SER A 255 -6.40 -24.15 -0.52
C SER A 255 -5.80 -24.54 -1.87
N GLY A 256 -5.92 -25.80 -2.27
CA GLY A 256 -5.51 -26.29 -3.60
C GLY A 256 -6.58 -27.19 -4.22
N GLU A 257 -6.43 -27.48 -5.52
CA GLU A 257 -7.41 -28.25 -6.32
C GLU A 257 -7.68 -29.67 -5.76
N ASN A 258 -6.67 -30.28 -5.12
CA ASN A 258 -6.74 -31.64 -4.58
C ASN A 258 -6.59 -31.69 -3.05
N GLY A 259 -6.91 -30.59 -2.35
CA GLY A 259 -6.72 -30.45 -0.90
C GLY A 259 -5.71 -29.35 -0.55
N LEU A 260 -5.14 -29.40 0.64
CA LEU A 260 -4.19 -28.38 1.09
C LEU A 260 -2.84 -28.51 0.39
N GLU A 261 -2.34 -27.41 -0.15
CA GLU A 261 -0.97 -27.25 -0.61
C GLU A 261 -0.13 -26.65 0.52
N VAL A 262 1.13 -27.10 0.65
CA VAL A 262 2.01 -26.68 1.74
C VAL A 262 3.27 -26.04 1.16
N THR A 263 3.47 -24.77 1.50
CA THR A 263 4.73 -24.06 1.27
C THR A 263 5.52 -23.98 2.58
N ARG A 264 6.85 -23.78 2.50
CA ARG A 264 7.72 -23.70 3.66
C ARG A 264 8.70 -22.55 3.53
N THR A 265 8.88 -21.81 4.60
CA THR A 265 9.81 -20.70 4.69
C THR A 265 10.55 -20.75 6.02
N LEU A 266 11.81 -20.30 6.02
CA LEU A 266 12.51 -20.02 7.28
C LEU A 266 12.02 -18.69 7.81
N LEU A 267 11.66 -18.64 9.09
CA LEU A 267 11.33 -17.40 9.76
C LEU A 267 12.61 -16.56 9.90
N ASP A 268 12.55 -15.31 9.47
CA ASP A 268 13.60 -14.35 9.79
C ASP A 268 13.49 -13.94 11.26
N LEU A 269 14.42 -14.43 12.07
CA LEU A 269 14.43 -14.14 13.50
C LEU A 269 15.00 -12.76 13.81
N GLU A 270 15.66 -12.08 12.86
CA GLU A 270 16.24 -10.75 13.07
C GLU A 270 15.19 -9.64 12.98
N GLU A 271 14.12 -9.85 12.20
CA GLU A 271 12.98 -8.93 12.08
C GLU A 271 12.26 -8.75 13.43
N GLY A 272 12.25 -9.77 14.29
CA GLY A 272 11.58 -9.70 15.60
C GLY A 272 10.05 -9.74 15.54
N TYR A 273 9.45 -9.86 14.35
CA TYR A 273 8.03 -10.07 14.14
C TYR A 273 7.78 -10.97 12.90
N TYR A 274 6.54 -11.42 12.76
CA TYR A 274 6.04 -12.16 11.60
C TYR A 274 4.67 -11.62 11.20
N THR A 275 4.43 -11.41 9.91
CA THR A 275 3.12 -11.00 9.42
C THR A 275 2.31 -12.22 8.98
N TYR A 276 1.34 -12.63 9.80
CA TYR A 276 0.38 -13.67 9.46
C TYR A 276 -0.65 -13.12 8.49
N LYS A 277 -0.77 -13.76 7.32
CA LYS A 277 -1.67 -13.32 6.25
C LYS A 277 -2.92 -14.18 6.18
N TYR A 278 -4.08 -13.54 6.06
CA TYR A 278 -5.37 -14.21 5.96
C TYR A 278 -6.33 -13.42 5.08
N GLU A 279 -7.35 -14.08 4.54
CA GLU A 279 -8.34 -13.44 3.66
C GLU A 279 -9.20 -12.43 4.45
N GLY A 280 -9.22 -11.18 3.98
CA GLY A 280 -10.14 -10.14 4.42
C GLY A 280 -11.43 -10.12 3.58
N GLU A 281 -12.30 -9.15 3.88
CA GLU A 281 -13.64 -9.08 3.27
C GLU A 281 -13.64 -8.79 1.77
N ARG A 282 -12.57 -8.18 1.25
CA ARG A 282 -12.43 -7.76 -0.16
C ARG A 282 -11.87 -8.83 -1.10
N GLY A 283 -11.77 -10.09 -0.63
CA GLY A 283 -11.06 -11.13 -1.37
C GLY A 283 -9.57 -10.83 -1.57
N CYS A 284 -8.99 -10.01 -0.69
CA CYS A 284 -7.56 -9.73 -0.61
C CYS A 284 -7.02 -10.25 0.73
N LEU A 285 -5.74 -10.58 0.79
CA LEU A 285 -5.10 -10.87 2.07
C LEU A 285 -4.89 -9.58 2.85
N ILE A 286 -5.10 -9.67 4.16
CA ILE A 286 -4.70 -8.68 5.15
C ILE A 286 -3.67 -9.30 6.10
N GLY A 287 -2.82 -8.46 6.69
CA GLY A 287 -1.76 -8.88 7.59
C GLY A 287 -2.08 -8.59 9.06
N LYS A 288 -1.81 -9.54 9.95
CA LYS A 288 -1.66 -9.28 11.39
C LYS A 288 -0.21 -9.54 11.81
N MET A 289 0.40 -8.55 12.45
CA MET A 289 1.74 -8.69 13.01
C MET A 289 1.71 -9.56 14.27
N ILE A 290 2.65 -10.49 14.37
CA ILE A 290 2.90 -11.34 15.52
C ILE A 290 4.33 -11.06 15.99
N GLU A 291 4.50 -10.57 17.21
CA GLU A 291 5.85 -10.36 17.76
C GLU A 291 6.56 -11.68 18.02
N ILE A 292 7.83 -11.78 17.65
CA ILE A 292 8.65 -12.97 17.85
C ILE A 292 9.70 -12.71 18.93
N HIS A 293 9.53 -13.36 20.08
CA HIS A 293 10.39 -13.17 21.24
C HIS A 293 11.38 -14.34 21.39
N ARG A 294 12.68 -14.03 21.42
CA ARG A 294 13.76 -15.00 21.66
C ARG A 294 14.51 -14.64 22.95
N ASN A 295 14.66 -15.60 23.85
CA ASN A 295 15.40 -15.39 25.10
C ASN A 295 16.84 -14.91 24.81
N GLY A 296 17.21 -13.77 25.39
CA GLY A 296 18.55 -13.19 25.27
C GLY A 296 18.73 -12.12 24.19
N ILE A 297 17.70 -11.86 23.36
CA ILE A 297 17.70 -10.73 22.42
C ILE A 297 16.53 -9.83 22.79
N VAL A 298 16.85 -8.66 23.36
CA VAL A 298 15.89 -7.57 23.47
C VAL A 298 15.90 -6.90 22.11
N PHE A 299 14.91 -7.20 21.28
CA PHE A 299 14.64 -6.34 20.14
C PHE A 299 14.14 -5.02 20.72
N SER A 300 14.85 -3.92 20.43
CA SER A 300 14.21 -2.62 20.53
C SER A 300 13.06 -2.69 19.53
N THR A 301 11.82 -2.74 20.01
CA THR A 301 10.65 -2.48 19.20
C THR A 301 10.88 -1.13 18.52
N VAL A 302 11.37 -1.17 17.29
CA VAL A 302 11.04 -0.11 16.34
C VAL A 302 9.59 -0.41 16.06
N THR A 303 8.72 0.39 16.66
CA THR A 303 7.30 0.41 16.38
C THR A 303 7.15 0.67 14.88
N SER A 304 7.10 -0.38 14.06
CA SER A 304 6.69 -0.25 12.67
C SER A 304 5.18 -0.11 12.68
N PHE A 305 4.77 1.14 12.89
CA PHE A 305 3.61 1.78 12.28
C PHE A 305 2.39 0.88 12.06
N ALA A 306 1.45 0.95 13.00
CA ALA A 306 0.07 1.12 12.59
C ALA A 306 0.01 2.33 11.61
N PRO A 307 -0.78 2.26 10.52
CA PRO A 307 -0.98 3.44 9.67
C PRO A 307 -1.57 4.56 10.55
N GLY A 308 -0.81 5.63 10.79
CA GLY A 308 -1.31 6.79 11.54
C GLY A 308 -0.39 7.44 12.57
N LEU A 309 0.89 7.08 12.71
CA LEU A 309 1.81 7.80 13.59
C LEU A 309 2.58 8.89 12.85
N SER A 310 2.39 10.13 13.29
CA SER A 310 3.09 11.34 12.87
C SER A 310 4.37 11.54 13.70
N PHE A 311 5.49 11.90 13.06
CA PHE A 311 6.63 12.47 13.77
C PHE A 311 6.66 14.00 13.62
N PRO A 312 6.88 14.76 14.71
CA PRO A 312 7.31 16.14 14.60
C PRO A 312 8.77 16.17 14.11
N ALA A 313 9.05 17.00 13.12
CA ALA A 313 10.41 17.25 12.65
C ALA A 313 11.18 18.02 13.74
N GLU A 314 12.13 17.37 14.41
CA GLU A 314 13.14 18.09 15.19
C GLU A 314 14.25 18.57 14.25
N LEU A 315 14.36 19.89 14.14
CA LEU A 315 15.46 20.61 13.51
C LEU A 315 16.77 20.40 14.29
N HIS A 316 17.81 19.94 13.59
CA HIS A 316 19.21 20.21 13.92
C HIS A 316 19.93 20.80 12.72
#